data_AF-A0A837CPJ1-F1
#
_entry.id   AF-A0A837CPJ1-F1
#
_cell.length_a   1.000
_cell.length_b   1.000
_cell.length_c   1.000
_cell.angle_alpha   90.00
_cell.angle_beta   90.00
_cell.angle_gamma   90.00
#
_symmetry.space_group_name_H-M   'P 1'
#
loop_
_entity.id
_entity.type
_entity.pdbx_description
1 polymer ?
#
loop_
_entity_poly.entity_id
_entity_poly.type
_entity_poly.pdbx_seq_one_letter_code
_entity_poly.pdbx_strand_id
1 'polypeptide(L)'
;MSGRGNNWVKKTCAQRETLTIAGFALDGTKWDGLYVGRRKGDDLVYAGKVDHGFDKASTAELRRRLEPLARKTQAFAKRVAHKGIWVEPKLKAEIEYRAKSAEGKVRHPFFKGLREDL
;
A
#
# COMPACT_ATOMS: atom_id res chain seq x y z
N MET A 1 -12.21 4.78 -44.34
CA MET A 1 -12.97 4.23 -43.19
C MET A 1 -12.28 2.95 -42.76
N SER A 2 -11.57 2.97 -41.63
CA SER A 2 -10.85 1.78 -41.15
C SER A 2 -11.04 1.68 -39.64
N GLY A 3 -12.11 1.01 -39.24
CA GLY A 3 -12.23 0.52 -37.89
C GLY A 3 -11.14 -0.52 -37.62
N ARG A 4 -10.63 -0.55 -36.39
CA ARG A 4 -10.16 -1.78 -35.74
C ARG A 4 -9.82 -1.49 -34.27
N GLY A 5 -10.68 -2.00 -33.40
CA GLY A 5 -10.25 -2.64 -32.16
C GLY A 5 -10.03 -1.74 -30.94
N ASN A 6 -11.06 -1.04 -30.47
CA ASN A 6 -11.13 -0.72 -29.05
C ASN A 6 -11.37 -2.05 -28.30
N ASN A 7 -10.29 -2.79 -28.04
CA ASN A 7 -10.34 -4.06 -27.31
C ASN A 7 -10.66 -3.74 -25.85
N TRP A 8 -11.94 -3.50 -25.59
CA TRP A 8 -12.49 -3.39 -24.25
C TRP A 8 -12.44 -4.78 -23.63
N VAL A 9 -11.28 -5.12 -23.10
CA VAL A 9 -11.16 -6.26 -22.22
C VAL A 9 -11.89 -5.87 -20.93
N LYS A 10 -13.17 -6.23 -20.82
CA LYS A 10 -13.85 -6.35 -19.53
C LYS A 10 -13.19 -7.49 -18.76
N LYS A 11 -11.96 -7.30 -18.33
CA LYS A 11 -11.39 -8.10 -17.26
C LYS A 11 -11.76 -7.36 -15.99
N THR A 12 -12.60 -7.96 -15.18
CA THR A 12 -12.62 -7.72 -13.73
C THR A 12 -11.26 -8.20 -13.20
N CYS A 13 -10.20 -7.47 -13.54
CA CYS A 13 -8.82 -7.87 -13.30
C CYS A 13 -8.42 -7.23 -11.99
N ALA A 14 -8.49 -7.98 -10.90
CA ALA A 14 -7.76 -7.61 -9.70
C ALA A 14 -6.31 -7.32 -10.12
N GLN A 15 -5.90 -6.07 -9.93
CA GLN A 15 -4.58 -5.57 -10.26
C GLN A 15 -3.68 -5.83 -9.08
N ARG A 16 -2.49 -6.37 -9.31
CA ARG A 16 -1.48 -6.53 -8.26
C ARG A 16 -0.36 -5.54 -8.52
N GLU A 17 0.04 -4.86 -7.47
CA GLU A 17 1.15 -3.92 -7.55
C GLU A 17 1.97 -3.98 -6.26
N THR A 18 3.28 -3.90 -6.42
CA THR A 18 4.20 -3.78 -5.30
C THR A 18 4.25 -2.33 -4.85
N LEU A 19 3.80 -2.09 -3.63
CA LEU A 19 3.78 -0.76 -3.02
C LEU A 19 4.71 -0.74 -1.80
N THR A 20 5.41 0.37 -1.63
CA THR A 20 6.30 0.57 -0.50
C THR A 20 5.50 0.89 0.75
N ILE A 21 5.83 0.26 1.87
CA ILE A 21 5.18 0.46 3.16
C ILE A 21 5.76 1.72 3.78
N ALA A 22 4.92 2.69 4.10
CA ALA A 22 5.35 3.96 4.67
C ALA A 22 4.91 4.16 6.12
N GLY A 23 4.04 3.28 6.60
CA GLY A 23 3.48 3.34 7.94
C GLY A 23 2.33 2.37 8.10
N PHE A 24 1.77 2.33 9.29
CA PHE A 24 0.59 1.53 9.60
C PHE A 24 -0.33 2.28 10.56
N ALA A 25 -1.60 1.91 10.56
CA ALA A 25 -2.63 2.40 11.44
C ALA A 25 -2.95 1.33 12.48
N LEU A 26 -3.03 1.75 13.74
CA LEU A 26 -3.53 0.93 14.83
C LEU A 26 -4.77 1.60 15.41
N ASP A 27 -5.81 0.80 15.66
CA ASP A 27 -6.95 1.20 16.48
C ASP A 27 -6.69 0.66 17.90
N GLY A 28 -6.12 1.52 18.75
CA GLY A 28 -5.58 1.14 20.05
C GLY A 28 -4.44 0.13 19.93
N THR A 29 -4.74 -1.15 20.17
CA THR A 29 -3.76 -2.27 20.09
C THR A 29 -3.98 -3.14 18.85
N LYS A 30 -5.10 -2.97 18.15
CA LYS A 30 -5.46 -3.78 16.99
C LYS A 30 -4.95 -3.15 15.69
N TRP A 31 -4.60 -4.01 14.74
CA TRP A 31 -4.24 -3.56 13.40
C TRP A 31 -5.47 -3.03 12.68
N ASP A 32 -5.38 -1.77 12.25
CA ASP A 32 -6.45 -1.06 11.56
C ASP A 32 -6.11 -0.88 10.07
N GLY A 33 -4.83 -0.87 9.72
CA GLY A 33 -4.39 -0.98 8.33
C GLY A 33 -2.94 -0.59 8.11
N LEU A 34 -2.55 -0.57 6.84
CA LEU A 34 -1.21 -0.28 6.37
C LEU A 34 -1.25 0.89 5.41
N TYR A 35 -0.40 1.89 5.64
CA TYR A 35 -0.21 2.98 4.70
C TYR A 35 0.85 2.60 3.70
N VAL A 36 0.44 2.57 2.43
CA VAL A 36 1.30 2.22 1.32
C VAL A 36 1.49 3.41 0.38
N GLY A 37 2.66 3.46 -0.21
CA GLY A 37 3.08 4.48 -1.15
C GLY A 37 3.72 3.89 -2.38
N ARG A 38 3.55 4.59 -3.50
CA ARG A 38 4.29 4.30 -4.72
C ARG A 38 5.53 5.18 -4.75
N ARG A 39 6.69 4.55 -4.86
CA ARG A 39 7.95 5.26 -5.06
C ARG A 39 8.00 5.81 -6.49
N LYS A 40 8.14 7.11 -6.65
CA LYS A 40 8.25 7.82 -7.93
C LYS A 40 9.56 8.61 -7.92
N GLY A 41 10.64 7.96 -8.35
CA GLY A 41 12.00 8.48 -8.18
C GLY A 41 12.40 8.53 -6.70
N ASP A 42 12.77 9.71 -6.23
CA ASP A 42 13.15 9.96 -4.84
C ASP A 42 11.93 10.19 -3.93
N ASP A 43 10.78 10.49 -4.51
CA ASP A 43 9.55 10.80 -3.78
C ASP A 43 8.69 9.56 -3.53
N LEU A 44 8.09 9.50 -2.33
CA LEU A 44 7.07 8.52 -2.00
C LEU A 44 5.68 9.14 -2.08
N VAL A 45 4.90 8.71 -3.06
CA VAL A 45 3.54 9.18 -3.30
C VAL A 45 2.56 8.26 -2.58
N TYR A 46 1.67 8.81 -1.76
CA TYR A 46 0.65 8.03 -1.06
C TYR A 46 -0.26 7.29 -2.05
N ALA A 47 -0.27 5.96 -1.96
CA ALA A 47 -1.04 5.09 -2.84
C ALA A 47 -2.34 4.60 -2.18
N GLY A 48 -2.46 4.67 -0.87
CA GLY A 48 -3.69 4.33 -0.15
C GLY A 48 -3.43 3.67 1.20
N LYS A 49 -4.52 3.38 1.90
CA LYS A 49 -4.54 2.57 3.11
C LYS A 49 -5.05 1.18 2.75
N VAL A 50 -4.38 0.16 3.25
CA VAL A 50 -4.76 -1.25 3.09
C VAL A 50 -5.24 -1.76 4.44
N ASP A 51 -6.50 -2.14 4.52
CA ASP A 51 -7.15 -2.62 5.75
C ASP A 51 -7.51 -4.11 5.68
N HIS A 52 -7.46 -4.71 4.48
CA HIS A 52 -7.81 -6.11 4.23
C HIS A 52 -6.61 -6.97 3.82
N GLY A 53 -6.73 -8.29 4.03
CA GLY A 53 -5.74 -9.29 3.60
C GLY A 53 -4.64 -9.59 4.62
N PHE A 54 -4.74 -9.05 5.83
CA PHE A 54 -3.80 -9.34 6.92
C PHE A 54 -4.32 -10.49 7.78
N ASP A 55 -3.53 -11.56 7.89
CA ASP A 55 -3.75 -12.59 8.90
C ASP A 55 -3.12 -12.17 10.23
N LYS A 56 -3.50 -12.83 11.34
CA LYS A 56 -2.92 -12.57 12.67
C LYS A 56 -1.40 -12.81 12.66
N ALA A 57 -0.96 -13.86 11.97
CA ALA A 57 0.46 -14.18 11.83
C ALA A 57 1.21 -13.08 11.05
N SER A 58 0.70 -12.69 9.87
CA SER A 58 1.31 -11.64 9.05
C SER A 58 1.33 -10.29 9.75
N THR A 59 0.27 -9.96 10.49
CA THR A 59 0.19 -8.72 11.28
C THR A 59 1.26 -8.68 12.37
N ALA A 60 1.44 -9.79 13.10
CA ALA A 60 2.46 -9.87 14.14
C ALA A 60 3.88 -9.75 13.57
N GLU A 61 4.12 -10.37 12.41
CA GLU A 61 5.38 -10.25 11.68
C GLU A 61 5.62 -8.82 11.19
N LEU A 62 4.64 -8.23 10.51
CA LEU A 62 4.69 -6.84 10.05
C LEU A 62 5.00 -5.91 11.21
N ARG A 63 4.29 -6.04 12.32
CA ARG A 63 4.52 -5.23 13.51
C ARG A 63 5.95 -5.37 14.04
N ARG A 64 6.45 -6.60 14.19
CA ARG A 64 7.84 -6.85 14.62
C ARG A 64 8.88 -6.24 13.69
N ARG A 65 8.63 -6.21 12.38
CA ARG A 65 9.55 -5.64 11.39
C ARG A 65 9.40 -4.11 11.25
N LEU A 66 8.20 -3.58 11.47
CA LEU A 66 7.85 -2.17 11.30
C LEU A 66 8.08 -1.34 12.56
N GLU A 67 7.89 -1.91 13.76
CA GLU A 67 8.18 -1.25 15.05
C GLU A 67 9.61 -0.70 15.14
N PRO A 68 10.69 -1.44 14.79
CA PRO A 68 12.05 -0.89 14.81
C PRO A 68 12.30 0.16 13.72
N LEU A 69 11.47 0.18 12.67
CA LEU A 69 11.52 1.17 11.59
C LEU A 69 10.63 2.39 11.87
N ALA A 70 9.98 2.44 13.03
CA ALA A 70 9.06 3.52 13.39
C ALA A 70 9.79 4.87 13.48
N ARG A 71 9.24 5.85 12.78
CA ARG A 71 9.75 7.23 12.71
C ARG A 71 8.65 8.22 13.06
N LYS A 72 9.05 9.35 13.64
CA LYS A 72 8.13 10.46 13.96
C LYS A 72 7.71 11.27 12.73
N THR A 73 8.53 11.27 11.69
CA THR A 73 8.33 12.06 10.48
C THR A 73 7.65 11.25 9.38
N GLN A 74 6.89 11.89 8.50
CA GLN A 74 6.25 11.22 7.38
C GLN A 74 7.27 10.97 6.27
N ALA A 75 7.32 9.74 5.75
CA ALA A 75 8.18 9.39 4.62
C ALA A 75 7.59 9.78 3.25
N PHE A 76 6.34 10.24 3.24
CA PHE A 76 5.66 10.68 2.03
C PHE A 76 6.13 12.06 1.60
N ALA A 77 6.29 12.23 0.29
CA ALA A 77 6.60 13.52 -0.33
C ALA A 77 5.49 14.55 -0.07
N LYS A 78 4.23 14.10 -0.09
CA LYS A 78 3.08 14.91 0.28
C LYS A 78 2.64 14.58 1.69
N ARG A 79 2.60 15.60 2.56
CA ARG A 79 2.11 15.46 3.93
C ARG A 79 0.67 14.93 3.90
N VAL A 80 0.44 13.79 4.55
CA VAL A 80 -0.89 13.17 4.61
C VAL A 80 -1.50 13.43 5.98
N ALA A 81 -2.72 13.97 6.03
CA ALA A 81 -3.43 14.24 7.28
C ALA A 81 -4.05 12.95 7.87
N HIS A 82 -3.29 11.86 7.91
CA HIS A 82 -3.71 10.60 8.51
C HIS A 82 -3.01 10.40 9.86
N LYS A 83 -3.74 9.87 10.84
CA LYS A 83 -3.16 9.44 12.11
C LYS A 83 -2.68 8.00 11.96
N GLY A 84 -1.43 7.76 12.33
CA GLY A 84 -0.77 6.47 12.17
C GLY A 84 0.67 6.52 12.63
N ILE A 85 1.28 5.34 12.69
CA ILE A 85 2.69 5.18 12.99
C ILE A 85 3.43 5.15 11.66
N TRP A 86 4.24 6.17 11.41
CA TRP A 86 5.07 6.24 10.21
C TRP A 86 6.29 5.35 10.38
N VAL A 87 6.71 4.72 9.30
CA VAL A 87 7.90 3.88 9.29
C VAL A 87 8.80 4.25 8.13
N GLU A 88 10.05 3.82 8.20
CA GLU A 88 10.96 3.98 7.09
C GLU A 88 10.53 3.13 5.87
N PRO A 89 10.45 3.73 4.66
CA PRO A 89 9.93 3.06 3.47
C PRO A 89 10.96 2.14 2.80
N LYS A 90 11.48 1.21 3.59
CA LYS A 90 12.43 0.17 3.16
C LYS A 90 11.71 -1.09 2.69
N LEU A 91 10.58 -1.41 3.32
CA LEU A 91 9.81 -2.61 3.03
C LEU A 91 8.80 -2.36 1.91
N LYS A 92 8.59 -3.36 1.07
CA LYS A 92 7.53 -3.36 0.06
C LYS A 92 6.52 -4.44 0.38
N ALA A 93 5.27 -4.21 0.02
CA ALA A 93 4.19 -5.17 0.13
C ALA A 93 3.53 -5.35 -1.23
N GLU A 94 3.14 -6.57 -1.54
CA GLU A 94 2.29 -6.86 -2.69
C GLU A 94 0.83 -6.61 -2.32
N ILE A 95 0.22 -5.65 -3.01
CA ILE A 95 -1.15 -5.23 -2.79
C ILE A 95 -1.97 -5.53 -4.05
N GLU A 96 -3.04 -6.28 -3.86
CA GLU A 96 -4.05 -6.56 -4.88
C GLU A 96 -5.23 -5.60 -4.72
N TYR A 97 -5.64 -4.89 -5.76
CA TYR A 97 -6.76 -3.95 -5.72
C TYR A 97 -7.64 -4.10 -6.95
N ARG A 98 -8.90 -3.69 -6.86
CA ARG A 98 -9.82 -3.80 -8.00
C ARG A 98 -9.71 -2.66 -9.00
N ALA A 99 -9.40 -1.46 -8.52
CA ALA A 99 -9.27 -0.27 -9.36
C ALA A 99 -8.33 0.76 -8.72
N LYS A 100 -7.82 1.70 -9.52
CA LYS A 100 -7.13 2.91 -9.07
C LYS A 100 -8.02 4.12 -9.33
N SER A 101 -8.09 5.03 -8.38
CA SER A 101 -8.65 6.37 -8.57
C SER A 101 -7.75 7.19 -9.49
N ALA A 102 -8.29 8.26 -10.08
CA ALA A 102 -7.53 9.18 -10.93
C ALA A 102 -6.32 9.81 -10.21
N GLU A 103 -6.40 10.00 -8.89
CA GLU A 103 -5.29 10.44 -8.04
C GLU A 103 -4.21 9.37 -7.79
N GLY A 104 -4.37 8.14 -8.31
CA GLY A 104 -3.45 7.02 -8.08
C GLY A 104 -3.71 6.22 -6.80
N LYS A 105 -4.82 6.49 -6.09
CA LYS A 105 -5.21 5.75 -4.88
C LYS A 105 -5.81 4.39 -5.22
N VAL A 106 -5.38 3.33 -4.56
CA VAL A 106 -5.95 1.99 -4.73
C VAL A 106 -7.33 1.87 -4.08
N ARG A 107 -8.29 1.23 -4.76
CA ARG A 107 -9.65 0.95 -4.28
C ARG A 107 -9.83 -0.53 -3.98
N HIS A 108 -10.35 -0.82 -2.78
CA HIS A 108 -10.43 -2.17 -2.21
C HIS A 108 -9.08 -2.90 -2.26
N PRO A 109 -8.03 -2.35 -1.63
CA PRO A 109 -6.76 -3.03 -1.55
C PRO A 109 -6.79 -4.21 -0.58
N PHE A 110 -6.14 -5.28 -0.99
CA PHE A 110 -5.92 -6.52 -0.25
C PHE A 110 -4.43 -6.76 -0.17
N PHE A 111 -3.92 -6.89 1.04
CA PHE A 111 -2.56 -7.33 1.27
C PHE A 111 -2.42 -8.79 0.83
N LYS A 112 -1.39 -9.08 0.03
CA LYS A 112 -1.06 -10.45 -0.41
C LYS A 112 0.17 -10.99 0.30
N GLY A 113 1.13 -10.12 0.60
CA GLY A 113 2.36 -10.52 1.27
C GLY A 113 3.41 -9.40 1.30
N LEU A 114 4.43 -9.60 2.11
CA LEU A 114 5.63 -8.77 2.10
C LEU A 114 6.51 -9.15 0.92
N ARG A 115 7.00 -8.13 0.21
CA ARG A 115 8.07 -8.24 -0.79
C ARG A 115 9.34 -7.71 -0.14
N GLU A 116 10.07 -8.63 0.47
CA GLU A 116 11.37 -8.38 1.09
C GLU A 116 12.55 -8.70 0.17
N ASP A 117 12.29 -9.06 -1.10
CA ASP A 117 13.32 -9.43 -2.08
C ASP A 117 14.28 -8.26 -2.37
N LEU A 118 15.42 -8.29 -1.69
CA LEU A 118 16.75 -7.81 -2.09
C LEU A 118 17.81 -8.74 -1.48
#